data_AF-A0A2A4UA49-F1
#
_entry.id   AF-A0A2A4UA49-F1
#
_cell.length_a   1.000
_cell.length_b   1.000
_cell.length_c   1.000
_cell.angle_alpha   90.00
_cell.angle_beta   90.00
_cell.angle_gamma   90.00
#
_symmetry.space_group_name_H-M   'P 1'
#
loop_
_entity.id
_entity.type
_entity.pdbx_description
1 polymer ?
#
loop_
_entity_poly.entity_id
_entity_poly.type
_entity_poly.pdbx_seq_one_letter_code
_entity_poly.pdbx_strand_id
1 'polypeptide(L)'
;MSESGLQALVENVDALRKLIGRRVNYMGQTYEIVDLLIEDDLLILSGDEGADVQEDSYGRAHRLVPHQHNLRFRDADGHATHVWEELAFLDGPLSI
;
A
#
# COMPACT_ATOMS: atom_id res chain seq x y z
N MET A 1 -3.43 3.03 16.02
CA MET A 1 -4.14 4.29 15.71
C MET A 1 -5.49 4.28 16.40
N SER A 2 -6.12 5.42 16.68
CA SER A 2 -7.54 5.42 17.06
C SER A 2 -8.39 5.21 15.80
N GLU A 3 -9.48 4.44 15.92
CA GLU A 3 -10.41 4.14 14.83
C GLU A 3 -10.95 5.40 14.14
N SER A 4 -11.21 6.45 14.93
CA SER A 4 -11.64 7.77 14.45
C SER A 4 -10.59 8.52 13.63
N GLY A 5 -9.31 8.40 13.98
CA GLY A 5 -8.22 9.07 13.25
C GLY A 5 -7.91 8.38 11.93
N LEU A 6 -8.07 7.06 11.89
CA LEU A 6 -7.94 6.28 10.68
C LEU A 6 -9.07 6.58 9.69
N GLN A 7 -10.31 6.66 10.17
CA GLN A 7 -11.44 7.02 9.31
C GLN A 7 -11.25 8.41 8.68
N ALA A 8 -10.81 9.40 9.46
CA ALA A 8 -10.53 10.75 8.96
C ALA A 8 -9.40 10.76 7.91
N LEU A 9 -8.39 9.90 8.05
CA LEU A 9 -7.33 9.74 7.04
C LEU A 9 -7.90 9.20 5.73
N VAL A 10 -8.71 8.14 5.83
CA VAL A 10 -9.27 7.40 4.70
C VAL A 10 -10.31 8.22 3.92
N GLU A 11 -10.96 9.18 4.56
CA GLU A 11 -11.84 10.17 3.91
C GLU A 11 -11.06 11.32 3.27
N ASN A 12 -9.82 11.57 3.69
CA ASN A 12 -9.01 12.68 3.21
C ASN A 12 -8.03 12.22 2.11
N VAL A 13 -8.47 12.37 0.85
CA VAL A 13 -7.69 12.00 -0.34
C VAL A 13 -6.31 12.69 -0.38
N ASP A 14 -6.21 13.96 0.04
CA ASP A 14 -4.95 14.68 0.06
C ASP A 14 -3.99 14.14 1.13
N ALA A 15 -4.52 13.67 2.25
CA ALA A 15 -3.72 13.00 3.27
C ALA A 15 -3.25 11.62 2.80
N LEU A 16 -4.12 10.85 2.14
CA LEU A 16 -3.75 9.57 1.51
C LEU A 16 -2.64 9.75 0.47
N ARG A 17 -2.73 10.76 -0.40
CA ARG A 17 -1.71 11.02 -1.42
C ARG A 17 -0.31 11.28 -0.85
N LYS A 18 -0.21 11.81 0.38
CA LYS A 18 1.07 12.01 1.07
C LYS A 18 1.72 10.70 1.54
N LEU A 19 1.00 9.58 1.46
CA LEU A 19 1.55 8.26 1.77
C LEU A 19 2.40 7.70 0.64
N ILE A 20 2.21 8.18 -0.58
CA ILE A 20 3.02 7.76 -1.74
C ILE A 20 4.50 8.10 -1.47
N GLY A 21 5.37 7.12 -1.70
CA GLY A 21 6.80 7.17 -1.40
C GLY A 21 7.16 6.71 0.02
N ARG A 22 6.18 6.48 0.90
CA ARG A 22 6.47 5.98 2.25
C ARG A 22 6.69 4.47 2.22
N ARG A 23 7.62 4.02 3.08
CA ARG A 23 7.94 2.61 3.25
C ARG A 23 7.16 2.00 4.40
N VAL A 24 6.61 0.83 4.14
CA VAL A 24 5.78 0.06 5.07
C VAL A 24 6.29 -1.38 5.16
N ASN A 25 6.20 -1.97 6.34
CA ASN A 25 6.27 -3.41 6.48
C ASN A 25 4.87 -3.99 6.27
N TYR A 26 4.77 -4.98 5.39
CA TYR A 26 3.55 -5.75 5.14
C TYR A 26 3.93 -7.22 5.02
N MET A 27 3.23 -8.10 5.75
CA MET A 27 3.53 -9.54 5.80
C MET A 27 5.00 -9.89 6.10
N GLY A 28 5.70 -9.05 6.88
CA GLY A 28 7.10 -9.26 7.26
C GLY A 28 8.12 -8.80 6.22
N GLN A 29 7.70 -8.25 5.08
CA GLN A 29 8.59 -7.68 4.06
C GLN A 29 8.40 -6.17 3.94
N THR A 30 9.44 -5.49 3.46
CA THR A 30 9.41 -4.05 3.22
C THR A 30 8.87 -3.77 1.82
N TYR A 31 7.89 -2.86 1.78
CA TYR A 31 7.31 -2.33 0.55
C TYR A 31 7.31 -0.81 0.58
N GLU A 32 7.20 -0.20 -0.59
CA GLU A 32 6.92 1.21 -0.79
C GLU A 32 5.51 1.39 -1.31
N ILE A 33 4.78 2.38 -0.79
CA ILE A 33 3.50 2.81 -1.36
C ILE A 33 3.81 3.58 -2.64
N VAL A 34 3.49 3.02 -3.79
CA VAL A 34 3.84 3.63 -5.09
C VAL A 34 2.67 4.35 -5.74
N ASP A 35 1.44 3.96 -5.42
CA ASP A 35 0.24 4.56 -6.01
C ASP A 35 -1.02 4.35 -5.14
N LEU A 36 -2.04 5.15 -5.45
CA LEU A 36 -3.36 5.14 -4.83
C LEU A 36 -4.44 5.29 -5.91
N LEU A 37 -5.21 4.22 -6.13
CA LEU A 37 -6.37 4.24 -7.02
C LEU A 37 -7.61 4.60 -6.20
N ILE A 38 -7.90 5.90 -6.12
CA ILE A 38 -8.98 6.45 -5.30
C ILE A 38 -10.36 5.97 -5.76
N GLU A 39 -10.55 5.79 -7.07
CA GLU A 39 -11.83 5.34 -7.64
C GLU A 39 -12.12 3.86 -7.33
N ASP A 40 -11.07 3.05 -7.15
CA ASP A 40 -11.16 1.61 -6.89
C ASP A 40 -10.93 1.24 -5.41
N ASP A 41 -10.61 2.23 -4.57
CA ASP A 41 -10.19 2.10 -3.19
C ASP A 41 -8.94 1.23 -2.99
N LEU A 42 -7.97 1.31 -3.90
CA LEU A 42 -6.74 0.52 -3.85
C LEU A 42 -5.50 1.33 -3.46
N LEU A 43 -4.70 0.74 -2.57
CA LEU A 43 -3.36 1.13 -2.21
C LEU A 43 -2.38 0.16 -2.88
N ILE A 44 -1.45 0.69 -3.66
CA ILE A 44 -0.51 -0.12 -4.42
C ILE A 44 0.84 -0.14 -3.69
N LEU A 45 1.24 -1.33 -3.27
CA LEU A 45 2.55 -1.57 -2.67
C LEU A 45 3.50 -2.18 -3.71
N SER A 46 4.75 -1.72 -3.74
CA SER A 46 5.82 -2.31 -4.54
C SER A 46 6.96 -2.76 -3.64
N GLY A 47 7.45 -3.98 -3.83
CA GLY A 47 8.66 -4.46 -3.15
C GLY A 47 9.92 -3.78 -3.71
N ASP A 48 11.02 -3.87 -2.96
CA ASP A 48 12.34 -3.44 -3.44
C ASP A 48 12.83 -4.33 -4.61
N GLU A 49 13.67 -3.76 -5.49
CA GLU A 49 14.36 -4.50 -6.55
C GLU A 49 15.25 -5.60 -5.93
N GLY A 50 14.75 -6.83 -5.93
CA GLY A 50 15.44 -8.00 -5.35
C GLY A 50 14.54 -8.95 -4.57
N ALA A 51 13.31 -8.54 -4.24
CA ALA A 51 12.28 -9.44 -3.72
C ALA A 51 11.68 -10.23 -4.90
N ASP A 52 11.87 -11.55 -4.85
CA ASP A 52 11.60 -12.63 -5.80
C ASP A 52 10.77 -12.42 -7.09
N VAL A 53 11.01 -13.34 -8.01
CA VAL A 53 10.69 -13.31 -9.43
C VAL A 53 9.20 -13.64 -9.66
N GLN A 54 8.50 -12.97 -10.59
CA GLN A 54 7.27 -13.56 -11.16
C GLN A 54 7.64 -14.90 -11.81
N GLU A 55 7.01 -16.01 -11.42
CA GLU A 55 7.13 -17.27 -12.17
C GLU A 55 6.83 -17.00 -13.66
N ASP A 56 7.87 -17.29 -14.42
CA ASP A 56 8.20 -16.97 -15.78
C ASP A 56 7.04 -17.19 -16.76
N SER A 57 6.43 -16.09 -17.22
CA SER A 57 5.64 -16.08 -18.44
C SER A 57 6.58 -16.05 -19.66
N TYR A 58 6.74 -17.21 -20.29
CA TYR A 58 7.56 -17.45 -21.49
C TYR A 58 7.40 -16.33 -22.55
N GLY A 59 8.46 -15.54 -22.78
CA GLY A 59 8.65 -14.77 -24.02
C GLY A 59 8.55 -13.23 -23.99
N ARG A 60 8.64 -12.54 -22.84
CA ARG A 60 8.66 -11.05 -22.78
C ARG A 60 9.96 -10.48 -22.20
N ALA A 61 10.20 -9.20 -22.49
CA ALA A 61 11.42 -8.45 -22.15
C ALA A 61 11.87 -8.70 -20.70
N HIS A 62 13.15 -9.01 -20.52
CA HIS A 62 13.88 -9.36 -19.29
C HIS A 62 13.93 -8.26 -18.21
N ARG A 63 12.98 -7.32 -18.18
CA ARG A 63 12.91 -6.34 -17.10
C ARG A 63 12.23 -7.00 -15.91
N LEU A 64 13.00 -7.29 -14.87
CA LEU A 64 12.50 -7.72 -13.57
C LEU A 64 11.55 -6.62 -13.07
N VAL A 65 10.28 -6.96 -12.85
CA VAL A 65 9.30 -6.06 -12.24
C VAL A 65 9.15 -6.50 -10.78
N PRO A 66 9.27 -5.60 -9.79
CA PRO A 66 9.09 -5.95 -8.40
C PRO A 66 7.67 -6.48 -8.12
N HIS A 67 7.54 -7.33 -7.09
CA HIS A 67 6.23 -7.78 -6.62
C HIS A 67 5.34 -6.60 -6.23
N GLN A 68 4.07 -6.65 -6.66
CA GLN A 68 3.07 -5.64 -6.35
C GLN A 68 1.89 -6.25 -5.56
N HIS A 69 1.40 -5.51 -4.57
CA HIS A 69 0.17 -5.83 -3.86
C HIS A 69 -0.84 -4.71 -4.03
N ASN A 70 -2.06 -5.09 -4.41
CA ASN A 70 -3.20 -4.19 -4.50
C ASN A 70 -4.06 -4.39 -3.27
N LEU A 71 -3.98 -3.48 -2.31
CA LEU A 71 -4.65 -3.58 -1.04
C LEU A 71 -5.86 -2.65 -1.01
N ARG A 72 -7.03 -3.20 -0.73
CA ARG A 72 -8.25 -2.40 -0.62
C ARG A 72 -8.23 -1.65 0.71
N PHE A 73 -8.21 -0.32 0.68
CA PHE A 73 -8.10 0.51 1.89
C PHE A 73 -9.45 1.01 2.44
N ARG A 74 -10.52 0.90 1.64
CA ARG A 74 -11.94 1.09 2.05
C ARG A 74 -12.81 -0.11 1.68
N ASP A 75 -13.77 -0.45 2.54
CA ASP A 75 -14.83 -1.40 2.20
C ASP A 75 -15.92 -0.76 1.32
N ALA A 76 -16.94 -1.54 0.97
CA ALA A 76 -18.06 -1.08 0.14
C ALA A 76 -18.93 0.00 0.81
N ASP A 77 -18.84 0.13 2.14
CA ASP A 77 -19.55 1.12 2.95
C ASP A 77 -18.70 2.38 3.19
N GLY A 78 -17.46 2.41 2.71
CA GLY A 78 -16.53 3.54 2.82
C GLY A 78 -15.71 3.56 4.11
N HIS A 79 -15.74 2.50 4.92
CA HIS A 79 -14.96 2.39 6.14
C HIS A 79 -13.56 1.85 5.88
N ALA A 80 -12.61 2.22 6.73
CA ALA A 80 -11.26 1.68 6.70
C ALA A 80 -11.26 0.15 6.85
N THR A 81 -10.52 -0.56 5.99
CA THR A 81 -10.37 -2.02 6.10
C THR A 81 -9.30 -2.41 7.11
N HIS A 82 -9.24 -3.70 7.46
CA HIS A 82 -8.19 -4.23 8.35
C HIS A 82 -6.77 -4.11 7.79
N VAL A 83 -6.59 -3.78 6.51
CA VAL A 83 -5.26 -3.62 5.91
C VAL A 83 -4.40 -2.61 6.68
N TRP A 84 -5.02 -1.58 7.25
CA TRP A 84 -4.31 -0.54 7.99
C TRP A 84 -3.71 -1.03 9.31
N GLU A 85 -4.22 -2.13 9.86
CA GLU A 85 -3.67 -2.80 11.03
C GLU A 85 -2.47 -3.69 10.66
N GLU A 86 -2.44 -4.19 9.42
CA GLU A 86 -1.38 -5.04 8.89
C GLU A 86 -0.17 -4.22 8.38
N LEU A 87 -0.38 -2.93 8.07
CA LEU A 87 0.66 -2.03 7.59
C LEU A 87 1.40 -1.35 8.75
N ALA A 88 2.72 -1.54 8.80
CA ALA A 88 3.58 -0.84 9.75
C ALA A 88 4.53 0.14 9.04
N PHE A 89 4.32 1.45 9.22
CA PHE A 89 5.17 2.48 8.63
C PHE A 89 6.58 2.48 9.24
N LEU A 90 7.61 2.41 8.39
CA LEU A 90 9.01 2.29 8.82
C LEU A 90 9.64 3.62 9.24
N ASP A 91 9.13 4.73 8.72
CA ASP A 91 9.54 6.11 9.04
C ASP A 91 8.83 6.67 10.29
N GLY A 92 8.03 5.85 10.97
CA GLY A 92 7.31 6.20 12.18
C GLY A 92 5.79 6.32 11.97
N PRO A 93 5.04 6.50 13.07
CA PRO A 93 3.59 6.59 13.01
C PRO A 93 3.14 7.77 12.14
N LEU A 94 1.98 7.62 11.51
CA LEU A 94 1.30 8.69 10.78
C LEU A 94 1.07 9.90 11.70
N SER A 95 1.84 10.97 11.49
CA SER A 95 1.57 12.29 12.05
C SER A 95 0.51 12.96 11.18
N ILE A 96 -0.75 12.65 11.47
CA ILE A 96 -1.92 13.31 10.87
C ILE A 96 -2.22 14.60 11.64
#